data_AF-A0A954FGJ8-F1
#
_entry.id   AF-A0A954FGJ8-F1
#
_cell.length_a   1.000
_cell.length_b   1.000
_cell.length_c   1.000
_cell.angle_alpha   90.00
_cell.angle_beta   90.00
_cell.angle_gamma   90.00
#
_symmetry.space_group_name_H-M   'P 1'
#
loop_
_entity.id
_entity.type
_entity.pdbx_description
1 polymer ?
#
loop_
_entity_poly.entity_id
_entity_poly.type
_entity_poly.pdbx_seq_one_letter_code
_entity_poly.pdbx_strand_id
1 'polypeptide(L)'
;MKNTLLLSGVILTFVGVCTALSRAHETGPAERHAEDEMPEPAVSVECHGRLRHGVAAIGCETTGTTISFHRVTWELQLRDAASREFAARHHKEPVIVTGTLQKVEATESKVRWIVDVVSLREFPARDRFEEAATVTIRGMLRAALSQTSDSPELSVHADDQIWKLEFAADAAAQTAAESLIGEIVLISGSVLPLPEEVPRHNSKLHALKTQSVRVKTIKGSSNSAADDRFFK
;
A
#
# COMPACT_ATOMS: atom_id res chain seq x y z
N MET A 1 6.12 11.75 46.09
CA MET A 1 7.50 11.33 46.42
C MET A 1 8.31 11.42 45.12
N LYS A 2 9.30 12.32 45.07
CA LYS A 2 10.08 12.64 43.86
C LYS A 2 11.42 11.88 43.95
N ASN A 3 11.62 10.87 43.11
CA ASN A 3 12.92 10.20 43.00
C ASN A 3 13.61 10.65 41.70
N THR A 4 14.57 11.55 41.88
CA THR A 4 15.53 12.00 40.85
C THR A 4 16.74 11.06 40.91
N LEU A 5 16.94 10.25 39.88
CA LEU A 5 18.14 9.41 39.72
C LEU A 5 19.06 10.06 38.68
N LEU A 6 20.16 10.63 39.18
CA LEU A 6 21.33 11.10 38.44
C LEU A 6 22.18 9.88 38.04
N LEU A 7 22.25 9.56 36.76
CA LEU A 7 23.23 8.62 36.21
C LEU A 7 24.37 9.41 35.57
N SER A 8 25.50 9.43 36.29
CA SER A 8 26.76 10.02 35.85
C SER A 8 27.40 9.16 34.78
N GLY A 9 27.89 9.83 33.74
CA GLY A 9 28.55 9.22 32.60
C GLY A 9 29.92 8.63 32.92
N VAL A 10 30.24 7.56 32.20
CA VAL A 10 31.60 7.06 32.02
C VAL A 10 31.83 7.01 30.52
N ILE A 11 32.64 7.95 30.02
CA ILE A 11 33.09 7.98 28.63
C ILE A 11 34.37 7.15 28.58
N LEU A 12 34.30 5.94 28.03
CA LEU A 12 35.47 5.11 27.75
C LEU A 12 35.98 5.41 26.33
N THR A 13 37.11 6.10 26.23
CA THR A 13 37.80 6.38 24.97
C THR A 13 38.69 5.18 24.61
N PHE A 14 38.27 4.35 23.66
CA PHE A 14 39.11 3.29 23.11
C PHE A 14 39.95 3.84 21.96
N VAL A 15 41.24 4.08 22.23
CA VAL A 15 42.26 4.32 21.20
C VAL A 15 42.84 2.95 20.81
N GLY A 16 42.26 2.35 19.78
CA GLY A 16 42.74 1.09 19.21
C GLY A 16 43.47 1.35 17.89
N VAL A 17 44.80 1.46 17.98
CA VAL A 17 45.71 1.38 16.83
C VAL A 17 45.70 -0.06 16.32
N CYS A 18 45.18 -0.28 15.11
CA CYS A 18 45.34 -1.56 14.40
C CYS A 18 46.19 -1.34 13.15
N THR A 19 47.42 -1.84 13.26
CA THR A 19 48.46 -1.91 12.25
C THR A 19 48.04 -2.84 11.10
N ALA A 20 48.36 -2.42 9.89
CA ALA A 20 48.07 -3.08 8.63
C ALA A 20 48.62 -4.52 8.52
N LEU A 21 47.86 -5.39 7.87
CA LEU A 21 48.40 -6.56 7.18
C LEU A 21 47.71 -6.66 5.81
N SER A 22 48.40 -6.15 4.79
CA SER A 22 48.02 -6.32 3.39
C SER A 22 48.16 -7.79 3.01
N ARG A 23 47.03 -8.43 2.70
CA ARG A 23 46.98 -9.74 2.05
C ARG A 23 46.36 -9.51 0.67
N ALA A 24 47.20 -9.52 -0.36
CA ALA A 24 46.75 -9.52 -1.74
C ALA A 24 46.07 -10.88 -1.99
N HIS A 25 44.74 -10.89 -1.88
CA HIS A 25 43.91 -11.99 -2.32
C HIS A 25 43.50 -11.65 -3.75
N GLU A 26 43.90 -12.49 -4.69
CA GLU A 26 43.52 -12.41 -6.09
C GLU A 26 41.99 -12.37 -6.18
N THR A 27 41.47 -11.21 -6.53
CA THR A 27 40.08 -10.95 -6.83
C THR A 27 39.77 -11.65 -8.15
N GLY A 28 39.35 -12.92 -8.06
CA GLY A 28 38.58 -13.54 -9.13
C GLY A 28 37.39 -12.63 -9.49
N PRO A 29 36.97 -12.58 -10.76
CA PRO A 29 35.84 -11.76 -11.16
C PRO A 29 34.65 -12.17 -10.31
N ALA A 30 34.24 -11.28 -9.41
CA ALA A 30 33.01 -11.44 -8.66
C ALA A 30 31.90 -11.52 -9.71
N GLU A 31 31.45 -12.74 -9.99
CA GLU A 31 30.18 -13.00 -10.62
C GLU A 31 29.17 -12.24 -9.79
N ARG A 32 28.82 -11.04 -10.26
CA ARG A 32 27.67 -10.32 -9.79
C ARG A 32 26.52 -11.21 -10.20
N HIS A 33 26.11 -12.09 -9.30
CA HIS A 33 24.76 -12.59 -9.28
C HIS A 33 23.91 -11.33 -9.32
N ALA A 34 23.39 -11.03 -10.50
CA ALA A 34 22.21 -10.23 -10.64
C ALA A 34 21.19 -11.01 -9.82
N GLU A 35 21.08 -10.68 -8.53
CA GLU A 35 19.94 -11.02 -7.73
C GLU A 35 18.77 -10.60 -8.61
N ASP A 36 18.02 -11.61 -9.04
CA ASP A 36 16.86 -11.48 -9.91
C ASP A 36 15.84 -10.71 -9.06
N GLU A 37 16.03 -9.39 -9.03
CA GLU A 37 15.35 -8.44 -8.18
C GLU A 37 13.93 -8.41 -8.71
N MET A 38 13.12 -9.33 -8.19
CA MET A 38 11.71 -9.42 -8.52
C MET A 38 11.14 -8.01 -8.37
N PRO A 39 10.54 -7.45 -9.44
CA PRO A 39 10.09 -6.06 -9.42
C PRO A 39 9.18 -5.87 -8.21
N GLU A 40 9.54 -4.93 -7.35
CA GLU A 40 8.74 -4.62 -6.15
C GLU A 40 7.30 -4.33 -6.59
N PRO A 41 6.29 -4.89 -5.89
CA PRO A 41 4.90 -4.69 -6.26
C PRO A 41 4.54 -3.21 -6.20
N ALA A 42 3.85 -2.72 -7.23
CA ALA A 42 3.47 -1.30 -7.31
C ALA A 42 2.53 -0.89 -6.15
N VAL A 43 1.67 -1.79 -5.67
CA VAL A 43 0.76 -1.54 -4.55
C VAL A 43 0.72 -2.73 -3.60
N SER A 44 1.22 -2.55 -2.38
CA SER A 44 1.09 -3.52 -1.29
C SER A 44 0.11 -3.03 -0.24
N VAL A 45 -0.62 -3.96 0.38
CA VAL A 45 -1.71 -3.64 1.31
C VAL A 45 -1.67 -4.50 2.56
N GLU A 46 -2.06 -3.91 3.68
CA GLU A 46 -2.48 -4.60 4.90
C GLU A 46 -3.90 -4.13 5.26
N CYS A 47 -4.85 -5.06 5.23
CA CYS A 47 -6.27 -4.79 5.40
C CYS A 47 -6.81 -5.50 6.64
N HIS A 48 -7.43 -4.73 7.52
CA HIS A 48 -8.14 -5.20 8.70
C HIS A 48 -9.63 -5.06 8.41
N GLY A 49 -10.33 -6.19 8.29
CA GLY A 49 -11.70 -6.19 7.81
C GLY A 49 -12.43 -7.48 8.11
N ARG A 50 -13.69 -7.55 7.68
CA ARG A 50 -14.52 -8.74 7.83
C ARG A 50 -14.43 -9.62 6.60
N LEU A 51 -14.08 -10.88 6.81
CA LEU A 51 -13.99 -11.87 5.74
C LEU A 51 -15.38 -12.35 5.34
N ARG A 52 -15.65 -12.50 4.03
CA ARG A 52 -16.76 -13.29 3.52
C ARG A 52 -16.24 -14.30 2.52
N HIS A 53 -16.83 -15.47 2.57
CA HIS A 53 -16.44 -16.64 1.79
C HIS A 53 -17.72 -17.29 1.26
N GLY A 54 -17.66 -17.91 0.09
CA GLY A 54 -18.82 -18.59 -0.49
C GLY A 54 -19.93 -17.64 -0.94
N VAL A 55 -19.59 -16.44 -1.41
CA VAL A 55 -20.59 -15.45 -1.83
C VAL A 55 -21.25 -15.93 -3.12
N ALA A 56 -22.42 -16.55 -3.06
CA ALA A 56 -23.12 -16.97 -4.28
C ALA A 56 -23.52 -15.75 -5.13
N ALA A 57 -23.07 -15.70 -6.38
CA ALA A 57 -23.66 -14.83 -7.39
C ALA A 57 -24.97 -15.43 -7.91
N ILE A 58 -25.78 -14.57 -8.54
CA ILE A 58 -26.98 -14.99 -9.29
C ILE A 58 -26.51 -15.97 -10.37
N GLY A 59 -26.92 -17.24 -10.28
CA GLY A 59 -26.49 -18.31 -11.19
C GLY A 59 -25.75 -19.49 -10.53
N CYS A 60 -25.70 -19.56 -9.19
CA CYS A 60 -24.97 -20.61 -8.43
C CYS A 60 -23.44 -20.60 -8.64
N GLU A 61 -22.90 -19.61 -9.33
CA GLU A 61 -21.45 -19.38 -9.39
C GLU A 61 -21.01 -18.77 -8.06
N THR A 62 -20.05 -19.40 -7.40
CA THR A 62 -19.55 -18.89 -6.12
C THR A 62 -18.56 -17.76 -6.39
N THR A 63 -18.95 -16.53 -6.05
CA THR A 63 -18.15 -15.29 -6.10
C THR A 63 -17.07 -15.30 -5.02
N GLY A 64 -16.12 -16.23 -5.13
CA GLY A 64 -14.86 -16.24 -4.38
C GLY A 64 -14.92 -15.92 -2.88
N THR A 65 -13.86 -15.27 -2.40
CA THR A 65 -13.70 -14.77 -1.04
C THR A 65 -13.49 -13.25 -1.12
N THR A 66 -14.10 -12.50 -0.22
CA THR A 66 -13.97 -11.03 -0.15
C THR A 66 -13.60 -10.58 1.25
N ILE A 67 -12.97 -9.41 1.34
CA ILE A 67 -12.79 -8.68 2.59
C ILE A 67 -13.50 -7.34 2.47
N SER A 68 -14.27 -6.99 3.50
CA SER A 68 -14.95 -5.70 3.59
C SER A 68 -14.44 -4.91 4.79
N PHE A 69 -14.16 -3.63 4.58
CA PHE A 69 -13.78 -2.68 5.61
C PHE A 69 -14.41 -1.33 5.25
N HIS A 70 -15.01 -0.67 6.23
CA HIS A 70 -15.87 0.50 6.02
C HIS A 70 -17.00 0.21 5.00
N ARG A 71 -16.87 0.74 3.78
CA ARG A 71 -17.78 0.52 2.63
C ARG A 71 -17.02 0.05 1.39
N VAL A 72 -15.75 -0.33 1.57
CA VAL A 72 -14.90 -0.87 0.54
C VAL A 72 -14.97 -2.39 0.61
N THR A 73 -15.00 -3.04 -0.54
CA THR A 73 -14.92 -4.49 -0.63
C THR A 73 -13.89 -4.85 -1.67
N TRP A 74 -12.92 -5.65 -1.27
CA TRP A 74 -11.92 -6.23 -2.15
C TRP A 74 -12.13 -7.73 -2.24
N GLU A 75 -11.83 -8.28 -3.40
CA GLU A 75 -11.80 -9.71 -3.62
C GLU A 75 -10.43 -10.26 -3.23
N LEU A 76 -10.41 -11.50 -2.77
CA LEU A 76 -9.19 -12.17 -2.33
C LEU A 76 -8.87 -13.32 -3.28
N GLN A 77 -7.70 -13.27 -3.90
CA GLN A 77 -7.15 -14.38 -4.67
C GLN A 77 -6.41 -15.32 -3.72
N LEU A 78 -7.05 -16.44 -3.37
CA LEU A 78 -6.48 -17.45 -2.45
C LEU A 78 -5.87 -18.61 -3.26
N ARG A 79 -4.54 -18.61 -3.39
CA ARG A 79 -3.81 -19.56 -4.24
C ARG A 79 -3.77 -20.97 -3.64
N ASP A 80 -3.50 -21.08 -2.35
CA ASP A 80 -3.32 -22.36 -1.66
C ASP A 80 -4.60 -22.87 -0.96
N ALA A 81 -4.63 -24.17 -0.69
CA ALA A 81 -5.78 -24.82 -0.06
C ALA A 81 -5.96 -24.41 1.41
N ALA A 82 -4.87 -24.15 2.14
CA ALA A 82 -4.91 -23.79 3.55
C ALA A 82 -5.56 -22.40 3.74
N SER A 83 -5.24 -21.43 2.89
CA SER A 83 -5.89 -20.12 2.87
C SER A 83 -7.38 -20.21 2.54
N ARG A 84 -7.78 -21.11 1.63
CA ARG A 84 -9.20 -21.35 1.33
C ARG A 84 -9.95 -21.98 2.50
N GLU A 85 -9.35 -22.97 3.15
CA GLU A 85 -9.93 -23.60 4.35
C GLU A 85 -10.02 -22.60 5.50
N PHE A 86 -8.97 -21.81 5.73
CA PHE A 86 -8.99 -20.70 6.68
C PHE A 86 -10.17 -19.76 6.38
N ALA A 87 -10.32 -19.32 5.13
CA ALA A 87 -11.39 -18.41 4.78
C ALA A 87 -12.81 -18.97 5.00
N ALA A 88 -13.00 -20.27 4.78
CA ALA A 88 -14.25 -20.94 5.07
C ALA A 88 -14.53 -20.99 6.58
N ARG A 89 -13.52 -21.27 7.41
CA ARG A 89 -13.66 -21.33 8.88
C ARG A 89 -13.93 -19.96 9.50
N HIS A 90 -13.28 -18.91 8.98
CA HIS A 90 -13.40 -17.54 9.50
C HIS A 90 -14.45 -16.69 8.76
N HIS A 91 -15.50 -17.33 8.24
CA HIS A 91 -16.57 -16.62 7.53
C HIS A 91 -17.29 -15.63 8.45
N LYS A 92 -17.37 -14.37 8.03
CA LYS A 92 -17.93 -13.20 8.76
C LYS A 92 -17.10 -12.71 9.95
N GLU A 93 -15.91 -13.28 10.17
CA GLU A 93 -15.02 -12.91 11.26
C GLU A 93 -14.05 -11.78 10.87
N PRO A 94 -13.56 -11.01 11.84
CA PRO A 94 -12.50 -10.04 11.60
C PRO A 94 -11.16 -10.75 11.36
N VAL A 95 -10.45 -10.34 10.31
CA VAL A 95 -9.16 -10.92 9.90
C VAL A 95 -8.19 -9.82 9.46
N ILE A 96 -6.91 -10.17 9.39
CA ILE A 96 -5.86 -9.35 8.78
C ILE A 96 -5.42 -10.02 7.49
N VAL A 97 -5.50 -9.29 6.38
CA VAL A 97 -5.05 -9.70 5.05
C VAL A 97 -3.86 -8.85 4.64
N THR A 98 -2.79 -9.48 4.17
CA THR A 98 -1.64 -8.82 3.55
C THR A 98 -1.43 -9.35 2.14
N GLY A 99 -1.12 -8.48 1.19
CA GLY A 99 -0.94 -8.88 -0.21
C GLY A 99 -0.64 -7.74 -1.17
N THR A 100 -0.73 -8.03 -2.46
CA THR A 100 -0.60 -7.05 -3.54
C THR A 100 -1.97 -6.72 -4.10
N LEU A 101 -2.29 -5.43 -4.23
CA LEU A 101 -3.59 -4.98 -4.73
C LEU A 101 -3.53 -4.70 -6.22
N GLN A 102 -4.45 -5.32 -6.97
CA GLN A 102 -4.55 -5.20 -8.41
C GLN A 102 -5.93 -4.72 -8.82
N LYS A 103 -5.97 -3.91 -9.87
CA LYS A 103 -7.19 -3.50 -10.55
C LYS A 103 -7.41 -4.44 -11.73
N VAL A 104 -8.61 -5.03 -11.80
CA VAL A 104 -9.01 -5.92 -12.89
C VAL A 104 -10.27 -5.38 -13.54
N GLU A 105 -10.18 -5.10 -14.83
CA GLU A 105 -11.32 -4.66 -15.63
C GLU A 105 -12.13 -5.89 -16.08
N ALA A 106 -13.36 -6.00 -15.61
CA ALA A 106 -14.26 -7.06 -16.04
C ALA A 106 -15.01 -6.66 -17.33
N THR A 107 -15.32 -7.64 -18.17
CA THR A 107 -16.08 -7.48 -19.43
C THR A 107 -17.39 -6.70 -19.25
N GLU A 108 -18.02 -6.81 -18.07
CA GLU A 108 -19.31 -6.17 -17.75
C GLU A 108 -19.18 -4.75 -17.14
N SER A 109 -18.12 -4.01 -17.47
CA SER A 109 -17.90 -2.60 -17.05
C SER A 109 -17.68 -2.36 -15.56
N LYS A 110 -17.57 -3.41 -14.74
CA LYS A 110 -17.28 -3.28 -13.31
C LYS A 110 -15.78 -3.46 -13.05
N VAL A 111 -15.16 -2.43 -12.50
CA VAL A 111 -13.79 -2.53 -11.97
C VAL A 111 -13.80 -3.41 -10.71
N ARG A 112 -12.95 -4.43 -10.69
CA ARG A 112 -12.74 -5.31 -9.53
C ARG A 112 -11.38 -5.00 -8.92
N TRP A 113 -11.36 -4.96 -7.60
CA TRP A 113 -10.15 -4.80 -6.81
C TRP A 113 -9.82 -6.15 -6.19
N ILE A 114 -8.71 -6.74 -6.60
CA ILE A 114 -8.31 -8.09 -6.20
C ILE A 114 -7.00 -7.99 -5.43
N VAL A 115 -6.98 -8.54 -4.23
CA VAL A 115 -5.78 -8.71 -3.43
C VAL A 115 -5.22 -10.10 -3.70
N ASP A 116 -4.02 -10.16 -4.26
CA ASP A 116 -3.22 -11.37 -4.31
C ASP A 116 -2.64 -11.63 -2.92
N VAL A 117 -3.23 -12.61 -2.21
CA VAL A 117 -3.01 -12.79 -0.77
C VAL A 117 -1.67 -13.45 -0.53
N VAL A 118 -0.81 -12.75 0.23
CA VAL A 118 0.47 -13.26 0.73
C VAL A 118 0.31 -13.89 2.11
N SER A 119 -0.50 -13.28 2.98
CA SER A 119 -0.80 -13.82 4.31
C SER A 119 -2.21 -13.44 4.76
N LEU A 120 -2.86 -14.39 5.43
CA LEU A 120 -4.22 -14.29 5.96
C LEU A 120 -4.20 -14.85 7.38
N ARG A 121 -4.60 -14.05 8.36
CA ARG A 121 -4.54 -14.43 9.79
C ARG A 121 -5.70 -13.85 10.59
N GLU A 122 -5.94 -14.41 11.76
CA GLU A 122 -6.96 -13.94 12.70
C GLU A 122 -6.63 -12.52 13.20
N PHE A 123 -7.68 -11.76 13.50
CA PHE A 123 -7.53 -10.50 14.21
C PHE A 123 -7.32 -10.77 15.71
N PRO A 124 -6.32 -10.13 16.36
CA PRO A 124 -6.04 -10.36 17.77
C PRO A 124 -7.24 -9.94 18.65
N ALA A 125 -7.81 -10.88 19.40
CA ALA A 125 -9.03 -10.67 20.20
C ALA A 125 -8.92 -9.59 21.31
N ARG A 126 -7.69 -9.16 21.65
CA ARG A 126 -7.44 -8.13 22.66
C ARG A 126 -7.52 -6.71 22.12
N ASP A 127 -7.41 -6.56 20.80
CA ASP A 127 -7.34 -5.25 20.17
C ASP A 127 -8.74 -4.77 19.79
N ARG A 128 -8.96 -3.46 19.84
CA ARG A 128 -10.21 -2.89 19.30
C ARG A 128 -10.20 -3.11 17.79
N PHE A 129 -11.23 -3.78 17.30
CA PHE A 129 -11.42 -3.96 15.87
C PHE A 129 -11.72 -2.62 15.20
N GLU A 130 -10.71 -2.03 14.61
CA GLU A 130 -10.81 -0.85 13.77
C GLU A 130 -10.66 -1.30 12.31
N GLU A 131 -11.76 -1.26 11.56
CA GLU A 131 -11.72 -1.52 10.13
C GLU A 131 -10.84 -0.47 9.47
N ALA A 132 -9.80 -0.91 8.75
CA ALA A 132 -8.87 -0.02 8.08
C ALA A 132 -8.09 -0.79 7.02
N ALA A 133 -7.59 -0.08 6.01
CA ALA A 133 -6.56 -0.61 5.13
C ALA A 133 -5.41 0.38 5.06
N THR A 134 -4.20 -0.11 5.29
CA THR A 134 -2.97 0.62 5.02
C THR A 134 -2.43 0.17 3.67
N VAL A 135 -1.91 1.12 2.90
CA VAL A 135 -1.36 0.87 1.58
C VAL A 135 0.02 1.47 1.48
N THR A 136 0.91 0.77 0.78
CA THR A 136 2.18 1.29 0.32
C THR A 136 2.19 1.27 -1.20
N ILE A 137 2.32 2.44 -1.81
CA ILE A 137 2.20 2.66 -3.25
C ILE A 137 3.54 3.17 -3.76
N ARG A 138 4.08 2.48 -4.77
CA ARG A 138 5.23 2.91 -5.56
C ARG A 138 4.74 3.31 -6.94
N GLY A 139 4.94 4.56 -7.31
CA GLY A 139 4.45 5.06 -8.59
C GLY A 139 4.88 6.48 -8.89
N MET A 140 4.45 7.00 -10.03
CA MET A 140 4.78 8.36 -10.46
C MET A 140 3.83 9.37 -9.85
N LEU A 141 4.36 10.39 -9.18
CA LEU A 141 3.55 11.47 -8.62
C LEU A 141 3.14 12.44 -9.73
N ARG A 142 1.85 12.76 -9.80
CA ARG A 142 1.25 13.67 -10.77
C ARG A 142 0.41 14.72 -10.04
N ALA A 143 0.36 15.91 -10.63
CA ALA A 143 -0.55 16.98 -10.23
C ALA A 143 -1.57 17.19 -11.35
N ALA A 144 -2.86 17.21 -11.00
CA ALA A 144 -3.91 17.69 -11.88
C ALA A 144 -4.21 19.16 -11.54
N LEU A 145 -4.38 19.98 -12.59
CA LEU A 145 -4.86 21.35 -12.44
C LEU A 145 -6.32 21.28 -11.98
N SER A 146 -6.57 21.62 -10.72
CA SER A 146 -7.93 21.75 -10.20
C SER A 146 -8.62 22.92 -10.93
N GLN A 147 -9.77 22.65 -11.56
CA GLN A 147 -10.55 23.71 -12.24
C GLN A 147 -11.21 24.68 -11.25
N THR A 148 -11.21 24.37 -9.95
CA THR A 148 -12.02 25.05 -8.93
C THR A 148 -11.31 25.34 -7.61
N SER A 149 -10.06 24.90 -7.40
CA SER A 149 -9.31 25.17 -6.17
C SER A 149 -7.90 25.65 -6.46
N ASP A 150 -7.39 26.54 -5.60
CA ASP A 150 -6.02 27.07 -5.68
C ASP A 150 -4.94 26.01 -5.40
N SER A 151 -5.33 24.83 -4.90
CA SER A 151 -4.42 23.71 -4.62
C SER A 151 -4.53 22.63 -5.71
N PRO A 152 -3.40 22.13 -6.24
CA PRO A 152 -3.39 21.04 -7.20
C PRO A 152 -3.91 19.74 -6.56
N GLU A 153 -4.68 18.96 -7.32
CA GLU A 153 -5.06 17.62 -6.89
C GLU A 153 -3.90 16.68 -7.18
N LEU A 154 -3.24 16.19 -6.13
CA LEU A 154 -2.11 15.27 -6.25
C LEU A 154 -2.61 13.82 -6.36
N SER A 155 -1.96 13.05 -7.22
CA SER A 155 -2.25 11.63 -7.42
C SER A 155 -0.99 10.82 -7.71
N VAL A 156 -0.99 9.54 -7.36
CA VAL A 156 0.05 8.60 -7.79
C VAL A 156 -0.50 7.64 -8.82
N HIS A 157 0.26 7.49 -9.90
CA HIS A 157 0.03 6.53 -10.96
C HIS A 157 0.92 5.31 -10.71
N ALA A 158 0.31 4.17 -10.41
CA ALA A 158 0.97 2.90 -10.15
C ALA A 158 0.31 1.83 -11.04
N ASP A 159 1.04 1.37 -12.05
CA ASP A 159 0.50 0.52 -13.14
C ASP A 159 -0.74 1.16 -13.80
N ASP A 160 -1.89 0.47 -13.81
CA ASP A 160 -3.17 0.94 -14.33
C ASP A 160 -4.05 1.64 -13.27
N GLN A 161 -3.47 1.92 -12.09
CA GLN A 161 -4.16 2.47 -10.93
C GLN A 161 -3.79 3.93 -10.71
N ILE A 162 -4.81 4.73 -10.42
CA ILE A 162 -4.66 6.13 -10.02
C ILE A 162 -5.16 6.26 -8.59
N TRP A 163 -4.32 6.80 -7.72
CA TRP A 163 -4.61 7.00 -6.30
C TRP A 163 -4.61 8.48 -5.98
N LYS A 164 -5.74 9.01 -5.52
CA LYS A 164 -5.84 10.40 -5.06
C LYS A 164 -5.18 10.53 -3.68
N LEU A 165 -4.39 11.58 -3.50
CA LEU A 165 -3.69 11.83 -2.25
C LEU A 165 -4.41 12.88 -1.41
N GLU A 166 -4.66 12.57 -0.15
CA GLU A 166 -5.17 13.51 0.84
C GLU A 166 -4.15 13.71 1.96
N PHE A 167 -3.63 14.93 2.12
CA PHE A 167 -2.61 15.29 3.12
C PHE A 167 -3.18 15.73 4.46
N ALA A 168 -4.48 15.53 4.70
CA ALA A 168 -5.20 16.09 5.85
C ALA A 168 -4.87 17.59 6.02
N ALA A 169 -4.71 18.08 7.25
CA ALA A 169 -4.29 19.46 7.53
C ALA A 169 -2.76 19.65 7.53
N ASP A 170 -1.98 18.70 6.98
CA ASP A 170 -0.52 18.75 6.96
C ASP A 170 0.00 19.45 5.70
N ALA A 171 0.05 20.78 5.78
CA ALA A 171 0.58 21.61 4.69
C ALA A 171 2.07 21.31 4.39
N ALA A 172 2.85 20.91 5.39
CA ALA A 172 4.26 20.61 5.20
C ALA A 172 4.45 19.34 4.35
N ALA A 173 3.66 18.30 4.63
CA ALA A 173 3.65 17.08 3.81
C ALA A 173 3.18 17.35 2.39
N GLN A 174 2.19 18.22 2.20
CA GLN A 174 1.74 18.62 0.86
C GLN A 174 2.83 19.37 0.08
N THR A 175 3.46 20.40 0.67
CA THR A 175 4.55 21.13 0.00
C THR A 175 5.74 20.23 -0.33
N ALA A 176 6.08 19.28 0.56
CA ALA A 176 7.11 18.28 0.27
C ALA A 176 6.72 17.40 -0.93
N ALA A 177 5.46 16.97 -1.02
CA ALA A 177 4.96 16.19 -2.15
C ALA A 177 4.97 16.99 -3.46
N GLU A 178 4.60 18.27 -3.44
CA GLU A 178 4.62 19.13 -4.63
C GLU A 178 6.02 19.25 -5.23
N SER A 179 7.07 19.21 -4.40
CA SER A 179 8.46 19.19 -4.88
C SER A 179 8.89 17.90 -5.58
N LEU A 180 8.10 16.82 -5.44
CA LEU A 180 8.35 15.49 -6.00
C LEU A 180 7.49 15.20 -7.24
N ILE A 181 6.76 16.18 -7.78
CA ILE A 181 5.90 15.99 -8.96
C ILE A 181 6.77 15.56 -10.16
N GLY A 182 6.36 14.47 -10.81
CA GLY A 182 7.09 13.86 -11.92
C GLY A 182 8.11 12.81 -11.50
N GLU A 183 8.37 12.64 -10.20
CA GLU A 183 9.27 11.62 -9.68
C GLU A 183 8.54 10.32 -9.34
N ILE A 184 9.31 9.22 -9.29
CA ILE A 184 8.84 7.97 -8.68
C ILE A 184 8.91 8.14 -7.16
N VAL A 185 7.77 7.97 -6.50
CA VAL A 185 7.63 8.12 -5.05
C VAL A 185 7.18 6.81 -4.42
N LEU A 186 7.55 6.64 -3.14
CA LEU A 186 7.00 5.64 -2.25
C LEU A 186 6.10 6.32 -1.22
N ILE A 187 4.80 6.03 -1.28
CA ILE A 187 3.78 6.58 -0.39
C ILE A 187 3.30 5.49 0.55
N SER A 188 3.13 5.83 1.83
CA SER A 188 2.37 5.02 2.77
C SER A 188 1.24 5.83 3.38
N GLY A 189 0.09 5.19 3.59
CA GLY A 189 -1.11 5.86 4.10
C GLY A 189 -2.25 4.90 4.39
N SER A 190 -3.40 5.47 4.75
CA SER A 190 -4.64 4.72 4.98
C SER A 190 -5.64 4.97 3.87
N VAL A 191 -6.30 3.93 3.37
CA VAL A 191 -7.42 4.06 2.42
C VAL A 191 -8.58 4.75 3.09
N LEU A 192 -9.10 5.79 2.45
CA LEU A 192 -10.25 6.52 2.98
C LEU A 192 -11.57 5.82 2.61
N PRO A 193 -12.58 5.88 3.50
CA PRO A 193 -13.92 5.45 3.16
C PRO A 193 -14.40 6.17 1.90
N LEU A 194 -15.03 5.44 0.98
CA LEU A 194 -15.69 6.06 -0.16
C LEU A 194 -16.75 7.06 0.35
N PRO A 195 -16.84 8.26 -0.24
CA PRO A 195 -17.85 9.24 0.14
C PRO A 195 -19.23 8.60 0.04
N GLU A 196 -20.10 8.92 1.00
CA GLU A 196 -21.47 8.45 0.97
C GLU A 196 -22.13 8.90 -0.33
N GLU A 197 -22.49 7.95 -1.19
CA GLU A 197 -23.25 8.24 -2.40
C GLU A 197 -24.60 8.79 -1.94
N VAL A 198 -24.73 10.12 -1.93
CA VAL A 198 -26.03 10.76 -1.78
C VAL A 198 -26.89 10.21 -2.92
N PRO A 199 -28.04 9.57 -2.65
CA PRO A 199 -28.85 8.93 -3.66
C PRO A 199 -29.31 9.96 -4.69
N ARG A 200 -28.53 10.15 -5.75
CA ARG A 200 -28.86 11.04 -6.84
C ARG A 200 -29.85 10.31 -7.73
N HIS A 201 -31.10 10.76 -7.67
CA HIS A 201 -32.13 10.34 -8.61
C HIS A 201 -31.63 10.60 -10.04
N ASN A 202 -31.46 9.52 -10.83
CA ASN A 202 -31.43 9.49 -12.30
C ASN A 202 -30.23 10.01 -13.12
N SER A 203 -28.99 10.04 -12.61
CA SER A 203 -27.81 10.25 -13.48
C SER A 203 -27.00 8.96 -13.68
N LYS A 204 -27.17 8.31 -14.84
CA LYS A 204 -26.46 7.07 -15.29
C LYS A 204 -24.96 7.25 -15.60
N LEU A 205 -24.29 8.27 -15.07
CA LEU A 205 -22.85 8.43 -15.26
C LEU A 205 -22.13 7.64 -14.17
N HIS A 206 -21.64 6.46 -14.54
CA HIS A 206 -20.71 5.68 -13.72
C HIS A 206 -19.40 6.47 -13.58
N ALA A 207 -19.34 7.37 -12.60
CA ALA A 207 -18.08 7.98 -12.22
C ALA A 207 -17.10 6.86 -11.83
N LEU A 208 -15.93 6.85 -12.45
CA LEU A 208 -14.86 5.92 -12.10
C LEU A 208 -14.56 6.10 -10.61
N LYS A 209 -14.72 5.03 -9.83
CA LYS A 209 -14.45 5.03 -8.40
C LYS A 209 -12.94 5.01 -8.19
N THR A 210 -12.33 6.18 -8.16
CA THR A 210 -10.92 6.35 -7.76
C THR A 210 -10.80 6.17 -6.25
N GLN A 211 -9.78 5.44 -5.80
CA GLN A 211 -9.49 5.34 -4.37
C GLN A 211 -8.69 6.56 -3.90
N SER A 212 -8.99 7.03 -2.69
CA SER A 212 -8.24 8.08 -2.01
C SER A 212 -7.42 7.49 -0.86
N VAL A 213 -6.19 7.99 -0.70
CA VAL A 213 -5.28 7.62 0.39
C VAL A 213 -5.02 8.85 1.23
N ARG A 214 -5.26 8.73 2.53
CA ARG A 214 -4.71 9.68 3.49
C ARG A 214 -3.23 9.42 3.66
N VAL A 215 -2.41 10.31 3.15
CA VAL A 215 -0.95 10.19 3.14
C VAL A 215 -0.42 10.32 4.57
N LYS A 216 0.40 9.35 4.99
CA LYS A 216 1.16 9.39 6.24
C LYS A 216 2.62 9.72 5.99
N THR A 217 3.21 9.13 4.95
CA THR A 217 4.59 9.39 4.54
C THR A 217 4.69 9.40 3.03
N ILE A 218 5.52 10.28 2.49
CA ILE A 218 5.93 10.30 1.09
C ILE A 218 7.45 10.44 1.02
N LYS A 219 8.10 9.66 0.15
CA LYS A 219 9.54 9.72 -0.09
C LYS A 219 9.81 9.62 -1.59
N GLY A 220 10.70 10.47 -2.11
CA GLY A 220 11.24 10.30 -3.46
C GLY A 220 12.10 9.04 -3.54
N SER A 221 12.00 8.28 -4.62
CA SER A 221 12.92 7.18 -4.91
C SER A 221 14.20 7.79 -5.48
N SER A 222 15.26 7.82 -4.68
CA SER A 222 16.56 8.39 -5.08
C SER A 222 17.32 7.58 -6.13
N ASN A 223 16.68 6.60 -6.79
CA ASN A 223 17.29 5.87 -7.90
C ASN A 223 17.29 6.76 -9.15
N SER A 224 18.29 7.63 -9.24
CA SER A 224 18.60 8.47 -10.40
C SER A 224 19.12 7.71 -11.62
N ALA A 225 19.04 6.38 -11.63
CA ALA A 225 19.27 5.58 -12.82
C ALA A 225 18.05 5.75 -13.73
N ALA A 226 18.06 6.82 -14.53
CA ALA A 226 17.03 7.22 -15.46
C ALA A 226 16.44 6.02 -16.23
N ASP A 227 15.25 5.60 -15.82
CA ASP A 227 14.48 4.58 -16.53
C ASP A 227 13.73 5.28 -17.67
N ASP A 228 14.42 5.45 -18.81
CA ASP A 228 13.89 6.07 -20.06
C ASP A 228 12.68 5.31 -20.66
N ARG A 229 12.15 4.29 -19.99
CA ARG A 229 11.06 3.44 -20.49
C ARG A 229 9.66 4.03 -20.35
N PHE A 230 9.46 5.11 -19.60
CA PHE A 230 8.12 5.67 -19.31
C PHE A 230 7.64 6.81 -20.25
N PHE A 231 8.45 7.24 -21.23
CA PHE A 231 8.09 8.35 -22.16
C PHE A 231 7.84 7.92 -23.61
N LYS A 232 7.30 6.72 -23.85
CA LYS A 232 6.86 6.30 -25.20
C LYS A 232 5.35 6.37 -25.36
#